data_AF-A0A182EVH9-F1
#
_entry.id   AF-A0A182EVH9-F1
#
_cell.length_a   1.000
_cell.length_b   1.000
_cell.length_c   1.000
_cell.angle_alpha   90.00
_cell.angle_beta   90.00
_cell.angle_gamma   90.00
#
_symmetry.space_group_name_H-M   'P 1'
#
loop_
_entity.id
_entity.type
_entity.pdbx_description
1 polymer ?
#
loop_
_entity_poly.entity_id
_entity_poly.type
_entity_poly.pdbx_seq_one_letter_code
_entity_poly.pdbx_strand_id
1 'polypeptide(L)'
;MLTNQFEMSMYNGLLINEQYDGTSEQIKLAYPVTTILGQKLRIDDSFYGVEVGEENALLGAQLILLQFRALLQDRDNKNAERYELEITNFLQNCFKSEIIHAVSLSSSFITHEIVDAGLSLLPFTAIGFIVMCLFSAITTSISSILASQFHYNK
;
A
#
# COMPACT_ATOMS: atom_id res chain seq x y z
N MET A 1 -4.07 22.42 -13.15
CA MET A 1 -3.58 22.31 -14.54
C MET A 1 -3.53 20.86 -15.02
N LEU A 2 -3.06 19.90 -14.20
CA LEU A 2 -3.03 18.46 -14.54
C LEU A 2 -4.42 17.78 -14.58
N THR A 3 -5.38 18.25 -13.79
CA THR A 3 -6.76 17.70 -13.71
C THR A 3 -7.50 17.77 -15.06
N ASN A 4 -7.41 18.91 -15.74
CA ASN A 4 -8.02 19.08 -17.06
C ASN A 4 -7.43 18.13 -18.09
N GLN A 5 -6.17 17.73 -17.94
CA GLN A 5 -5.49 16.93 -18.96
C GLN A 5 -5.95 15.47 -18.93
N PHE A 6 -6.19 14.91 -17.73
CA PHE A 6 -6.72 13.56 -17.58
C PHE A 6 -8.21 13.48 -17.91
N GLU A 7 -9.02 14.44 -17.45
CA GLU A 7 -10.45 14.50 -17.79
C GLU A 7 -10.66 14.68 -19.30
N MET A 8 -9.91 15.58 -19.94
CA MET A 8 -9.94 15.73 -21.39
C MET A 8 -9.46 14.47 -22.12
N SER A 9 -8.50 13.72 -21.58
CA SER A 9 -8.04 12.46 -22.16
C SER A 9 -9.14 11.39 -22.17
N MET A 10 -9.89 11.26 -21.07
CA MET A 10 -11.01 10.32 -20.96
C MET A 10 -12.19 10.74 -21.82
N TYR A 11 -12.52 12.03 -21.80
CA TYR A 11 -13.59 12.61 -22.61
C TYR A 11 -13.31 12.45 -24.11
N ASN A 12 -12.08 12.71 -24.56
CA ASN A 12 -11.67 12.51 -25.93
C ASN A 12 -11.75 11.03 -26.36
N GLY A 13 -11.44 10.08 -25.46
CA GLY A 13 -11.61 8.65 -25.73
C GLY A 13 -13.07 8.24 -25.94
N LEU A 14 -13.99 8.82 -25.16
CA LEU A 14 -15.44 8.60 -25.30
C LEU A 14 -16.00 9.17 -26.61
N LEU A 15 -15.58 10.38 -27.00
CA LEU A 15 -15.98 10.99 -28.26
C LEU A 15 -15.51 10.18 -29.49
N ILE A 16 -14.32 9.60 -29.43
CA ILE A 16 -13.80 8.73 -30.50
C ILE A 16 -14.66 7.46 -30.63
N ASN A 17 -15.23 6.96 -29.52
CA ASN A 17 -16.12 5.80 -29.52
C ASN A 17 -17.45 6.11 -30.21
N GLU A 18 -18.08 7.26 -29.89
CA GLU A 18 -19.35 7.65 -30.53
C GLU A 18 -19.20 7.93 -32.04
N GLN A 19 -18.01 8.37 -32.48
CA GLN A 19 -17.74 8.68 -33.89
C GLN A 19 -17.49 7.43 -34.76
N TYR A 20 -17.16 6.28 -34.16
CA TYR A 20 -16.90 5.02 -34.87
C TYR A 20 -18.01 4.01 -34.57
N ASP A 21 -18.93 3.85 -35.52
CA ASP A 21 -20.12 2.99 -35.51
C ASP A 21 -19.80 1.48 -35.37
N GLY A 22 -19.34 1.06 -34.18
CA GLY A 22 -19.27 -0.34 -33.73
C GLY A 22 -18.30 -1.27 -34.48
N THR A 23 -17.48 -0.79 -35.41
CA THR A 23 -16.55 -1.63 -36.20
C THR A 23 -15.24 -1.92 -35.46
N SER A 24 -15.33 -2.87 -34.52
CA SER A 24 -14.38 -3.95 -34.14
C SER A 24 -12.84 -3.80 -34.17
N GLU A 25 -12.25 -2.59 -34.19
CA GLU A 25 -10.80 -2.41 -33.91
C GLU A 25 -10.52 -1.67 -32.58
N GLN A 26 -11.52 -1.58 -31.70
CA GLN A 26 -11.46 -0.75 -30.49
C GLN A 26 -10.50 -1.28 -29.41
N ILE A 27 -10.19 -2.59 -29.39
CA ILE A 27 -9.36 -3.20 -28.35
C ILE A 27 -8.36 -4.17 -29.00
N LYS A 28 -7.11 -3.74 -29.12
CA LYS A 28 -5.97 -4.60 -29.52
C LYS A 28 -5.10 -4.87 -28.29
N LEU A 29 -5.18 -6.11 -27.80
CA LEU A 29 -4.41 -6.58 -26.64
C LEU A 29 -3.04 -7.10 -27.11
N ALA A 30 -2.09 -6.18 -27.31
CA ALA A 30 -0.70 -6.51 -27.60
C ALA A 30 0.22 -6.07 -26.46
N TYR A 31 1.25 -6.84 -26.16
CA TYR A 31 2.28 -6.45 -25.19
C TYR A 31 3.51 -5.87 -25.91
N PRO A 32 4.16 -4.79 -25.41
CA PRO A 32 3.89 -4.03 -24.19
C PRO A 32 2.91 -2.85 -24.35
N VAL A 33 2.48 -2.54 -25.59
CA VAL A 33 1.57 -1.42 -25.88
C VAL A 33 0.24 -1.96 -26.40
N THR A 34 -0.81 -1.80 -25.60
CA THR A 34 -2.17 -2.13 -26.02
C THR A 34 -2.85 -0.91 -26.63
N THR A 35 -3.81 -1.14 -27.51
CA THR A 35 -4.70 -0.08 -27.98
C THR A 35 -6.07 -0.33 -27.37
N ILE A 36 -6.57 0.59 -26.56
CA ILE A 36 -7.90 0.53 -25.94
C ILE A 36 -8.62 1.83 -26.30
N LEU A 37 -9.79 1.72 -26.92
CA LEU A 37 -10.60 2.87 -27.37
C LEU A 37 -9.81 3.85 -28.26
N GLY A 38 -8.97 3.29 -29.15
CA GLY A 38 -8.09 4.09 -30.02
C GLY A 38 -6.90 4.74 -29.32
N GLN A 39 -6.77 4.61 -28.00
CA GLN A 39 -5.64 5.12 -27.24
C GLN A 39 -4.59 4.02 -27.04
N LYS A 40 -3.34 4.34 -27.38
CA LYS A 40 -2.20 3.48 -27.11
C LYS A 40 -1.79 3.63 -25.65
N LEU A 41 -1.94 2.57 -24.86
CA LEU A 41 -1.57 2.51 -23.47
C LEU A 41 -0.40 1.54 -23.29
N ARG A 42 0.60 1.97 -22.54
CA ARG A 42 1.67 1.09 -22.07
C ARG A 42 1.18 0.29 -20.88
N ILE A 43 1.22 -1.03 -20.99
CA ILE A 43 0.77 -1.95 -19.93
C ILE A 43 1.93 -2.62 -19.20
N ASP A 44 3.17 -2.41 -19.66
CA ASP A 44 4.37 -3.00 -19.09
C ASP A 44 4.71 -2.51 -17.67
N ASP A 45 4.15 -1.37 -17.25
CA ASP A 45 4.29 -0.84 -15.88
C ASP A 45 3.27 -1.47 -14.90
N SER A 46 2.19 -2.09 -15.41
CA SER A 46 1.09 -2.65 -14.61
C SER A 46 0.99 -4.18 -14.69
N PHE A 47 1.43 -4.81 -15.77
CA PHE A 47 1.29 -6.25 -16.00
C PHE A 47 2.63 -6.96 -15.83
N TYR A 48 2.67 -7.93 -14.93
CA TYR A 48 3.87 -8.66 -14.52
C TYR A 48 3.70 -10.16 -14.74
N GLY A 49 4.79 -10.84 -15.10
CA GLY A 49 4.78 -12.27 -15.43
C GLY A 49 3.89 -12.56 -16.64
N VAL A 50 4.14 -11.83 -17.74
CA VAL A 50 3.29 -11.84 -18.93
C VAL A 50 3.66 -12.98 -19.87
N GLU A 51 2.65 -13.68 -20.37
CA GLU A 51 2.77 -14.66 -21.44
C GLU A 51 2.34 -14.04 -22.76
N VAL A 52 3.24 -14.05 -23.75
CA VAL A 52 3.03 -13.44 -25.06
C VAL A 52 3.00 -14.52 -26.13
N GLY A 53 1.95 -14.50 -26.95
CA GLY A 53 1.76 -15.41 -28.08
C GLY A 53 2.35 -14.90 -29.38
N GLU A 54 1.93 -15.51 -30.49
CA GLU A 54 2.28 -15.03 -31.83
C GLU A 54 1.76 -13.60 -32.05
N GLU A 55 2.47 -12.82 -32.87
CA GLU A 55 2.15 -11.41 -33.16
C GLU A 55 2.08 -10.47 -31.94
N ASN A 56 2.78 -10.82 -30.85
CA ASN A 56 2.77 -10.07 -29.58
C ASN A 56 1.39 -10.03 -28.89
N ALA A 57 0.51 -10.99 -29.17
CA ALA A 57 -0.77 -11.10 -28.48
C ALA A 57 -0.56 -11.38 -26.99
N LEU A 58 -1.24 -10.62 -26.12
CA LEU A 58 -1.21 -10.83 -24.69
C LEU A 58 -2.08 -12.05 -24.32
N LEU A 59 -1.48 -13.17 -23.89
CA LEU A 59 -2.21 -14.38 -23.54
C LEU A 59 -2.60 -14.41 -22.06
N GLY A 60 -1.72 -13.94 -21.18
CA GLY A 60 -1.94 -13.96 -19.74
C GLY A 60 -0.95 -13.10 -18.97
N ALA A 61 -1.26 -12.86 -17.70
CA ALA A 61 -0.37 -12.18 -16.75
C ALA A 61 -0.52 -12.81 -15.37
N GLN A 62 0.61 -12.97 -14.67
CA GLN A 62 0.65 -13.54 -13.33
C GLN A 62 0.24 -12.53 -12.26
N LEU A 63 0.55 -11.25 -12.46
CA LEU A 63 0.23 -10.17 -11.52
C LEU A 63 -0.19 -8.92 -12.28
N ILE A 64 -1.26 -8.28 -11.79
CA ILE A 64 -1.78 -7.03 -12.33
C ILE A 64 -1.78 -5.99 -11.22
N LEU A 65 -1.03 -4.91 -11.43
CA LEU A 65 -0.96 -3.75 -10.54
C LEU A 65 -1.93 -2.68 -11.01
N LEU A 66 -2.90 -2.36 -10.16
CA LEU A 66 -3.83 -1.27 -10.37
C LEU A 66 -3.48 -0.11 -9.44
N GLN A 67 -3.12 1.05 -10.03
CA GLN A 67 -2.81 2.25 -9.28
C GLN A 67 -3.96 3.24 -9.38
N PHE A 68 -4.61 3.52 -8.25
CA PHE A 68 -5.60 4.58 -8.13
C PHE A 68 -4.94 5.83 -7.55
N ARG A 69 -5.03 6.95 -8.25
CA ARG A 69 -4.48 8.22 -7.79
C ARG A 69 -5.61 9.18 -7.47
N ALA A 70 -5.90 9.36 -6.19
CA ALA A 70 -6.85 10.37 -5.73
C ALA A 70 -6.19 11.77 -5.77
N LEU A 71 -6.96 12.76 -6.24
CA LEU A 71 -6.56 14.17 -6.17
C LEU A 71 -7.03 14.73 -4.83
N LEU A 72 -6.12 14.87 -3.87
CA LEU A 72 -6.45 15.51 -2.59
C LEU A 72 -6.70 17.01 -2.79
N GLN A 73 -7.88 17.48 -2.41
CA GLN A 73 -8.13 18.89 -2.17
C GLN A 73 -7.80 19.18 -0.70
N ASP A 74 -7.04 20.25 -0.45
CA ASP A 74 -6.30 20.56 0.79
C ASP A 74 -7.10 20.50 2.12
N ARG A 75 -8.43 20.47 2.08
CA ARG A 75 -9.28 20.36 3.27
C ARG A 75 -9.75 18.94 3.63
N ASP A 76 -9.49 17.94 2.80
CA ASP A 76 -10.21 16.65 2.88
C ASP A 76 -9.36 15.40 3.15
N ASN A 77 -8.18 15.59 3.74
CA ASN A 77 -7.24 14.49 4.00
C ASN A 77 -7.85 13.34 4.85
N LYS A 78 -8.69 13.67 5.84
CA LYS A 78 -9.33 12.66 6.69
C LYS A 78 -10.35 11.80 5.94
N ASN A 79 -11.05 12.36 4.96
CA ASN A 79 -11.99 11.58 4.16
C ASN A 79 -11.25 10.70 3.15
N ALA A 80 -10.13 11.19 2.59
CA ALA A 80 -9.28 10.39 1.73
C ALA A 80 -8.71 9.17 2.47
N GLU A 81 -8.19 9.37 3.69
CA GLU A 81 -7.72 8.28 4.55
C GLU A 81 -8.82 7.26 4.86
N ARG A 82 -10.03 7.72 5.23
CA ARG A 82 -11.17 6.82 5.47
C ARG A 82 -11.54 6.02 4.23
N TYR A 83 -11.59 6.66 3.07
CA TYR A 83 -11.85 6.00 1.80
C TYR A 83 -10.81 4.92 1.48
N GLU A 84 -9.52 5.21 1.66
CA GLU A 84 -8.44 4.24 1.47
C GLU A 84 -8.57 3.02 2.39
N LEU A 85 -8.87 3.26 3.67
CA LEU A 85 -9.07 2.20 4.66
C LEU A 85 -10.33 1.36 4.37
N GLU A 86 -11.44 2.00 3.96
CA GLU A 86 -12.70 1.30 3.63
C GLU A 86 -12.55 0.40 2.40
N ILE A 87 -11.84 0.85 1.35
CA ILE A 87 -11.53 0.00 0.19
C ILE A 87 -10.65 -1.17 0.59
N THR A 88 -9.61 -0.90 1.39
CA THR A 88 -8.67 -1.94 1.83
C THR A 88 -9.40 -3.03 2.62
N ASN A 89 -10.28 -2.61 3.53
CA ASN A 89 -11.13 -3.49 4.31
C ASN A 89 -12.09 -4.30 3.43
N PHE A 90 -12.73 -3.67 2.45
CA PHE A 90 -13.60 -4.37 1.50
C PHE A 90 -12.84 -5.43 0.68
N LEU A 91 -11.65 -5.11 0.18
CA LEU A 91 -10.84 -6.05 -0.60
C LEU A 91 -10.30 -7.21 0.25
N GLN A 92 -9.96 -6.97 1.52
CA GLN A 92 -9.46 -8.04 2.39
C GLN A 92 -10.59 -8.95 2.92
N ASN A 93 -11.73 -8.36 3.32
CA ASN A 93 -12.76 -9.08 4.06
C ASN A 93 -13.95 -9.52 3.20
N CYS A 94 -14.32 -8.74 2.18
CA CYS A 94 -15.49 -9.01 1.35
C CYS A 94 -15.12 -9.65 0.01
N PHE A 95 -13.96 -9.34 -0.57
CA PHE A 95 -13.52 -9.93 -1.83
C PHE A 95 -12.89 -11.31 -1.59
N LYS A 96 -13.71 -12.35 -1.68
CA LYS A 96 -13.26 -13.75 -1.66
C LYS A 96 -13.42 -14.35 -3.05
N SER A 97 -12.30 -14.57 -3.73
CA SER A 97 -12.25 -15.34 -4.98
C SER A 97 -11.25 -16.48 -4.80
N GLU A 98 -11.60 -17.67 -5.29
CA GLU A 98 -10.71 -18.85 -5.25
C GLU A 98 -9.59 -18.77 -6.31
N ILE A 99 -9.72 -17.87 -7.28
CA ILE A 99 -8.84 -17.77 -8.44
C ILE A 99 -7.98 -16.50 -8.40
N ILE A 100 -8.52 -15.41 -7.82
CA ILE A 100 -7.87 -14.09 -7.84
C ILE A 100 -7.66 -13.61 -6.41
N HIS A 101 -6.40 -13.46 -6.01
CA HIS A 101 -6.03 -12.85 -4.75
C HIS A 101 -5.81 -11.35 -4.95
N ALA A 102 -6.77 -10.54 -4.52
CA ALA A 102 -6.65 -9.09 -4.52
C ALA A 102 -5.93 -8.64 -3.24
N VAL A 103 -4.86 -7.88 -3.40
CA VAL A 103 -4.15 -7.21 -2.30
C VAL A 103 -4.17 -5.71 -2.57
N SER A 104 -4.52 -4.93 -1.56
CA SER A 104 -4.46 -3.47 -1.62
C SER A 104 -3.36 -2.95 -0.71
N LEU A 105 -2.71 -1.88 -1.17
CA LEU A 105 -1.65 -1.20 -0.44
C LEU A 105 -1.94 0.30 -0.50
N SER A 106 -2.08 0.93 0.66
CA SER A 106 -2.32 2.37 0.80
C SER A 106 -1.46 2.95 1.92
N SER A 107 -1.18 4.25 1.84
CA SER A 107 -0.33 4.92 2.83
C SER A 107 -1.03 4.97 4.20
N SER A 108 -2.35 5.18 4.22
CA SER A 108 -3.15 5.16 5.43
C SER A 108 -3.16 3.79 6.10
N PHE A 109 -3.31 2.71 5.33
CA PHE A 109 -3.24 1.34 5.87
C PHE A 109 -1.87 1.04 6.49
N ILE A 110 -0.78 1.34 5.78
CA ILE A 110 0.59 1.13 6.29
C ILE A 110 0.80 1.92 7.59
N THR A 111 0.35 3.18 7.64
CA THR A 111 0.52 4.01 8.84
C THR A 111 -0.26 3.44 10.02
N HIS A 112 -1.49 3.01 9.81
CA HIS A 112 -2.31 2.38 10.84
C HIS A 112 -1.63 1.10 11.38
N GLU A 113 -1.15 0.24 10.49
CA GLU A 113 -0.46 -1.00 10.86
C GLU A 113 0.84 -0.73 11.64
N ILE A 114 1.62 0.28 11.25
CA ILE A 114 2.84 0.69 11.96
C ILE A 114 2.51 1.21 13.37
N VAL A 115 1.48 2.04 13.51
CA VAL A 115 1.08 2.59 14.81
C VAL A 115 0.61 1.46 15.73
N ASP A 116 -0.21 0.53 15.24
CA ASP A 116 -0.69 -0.60 16.04
C ASP A 116 0.45 -1.53 16.46
N ALA A 117 1.36 -1.85 15.53
CA ALA A 117 2.58 -2.60 15.84
C ALA A 117 3.45 -1.89 16.89
N GLY A 118 3.58 -0.56 16.78
CA GLY A 118 4.30 0.26 17.76
C GLY A 118 3.65 0.22 19.14
N LEU A 119 2.33 0.36 19.22
CA LEU A 119 1.57 0.28 20.47
C LEU A 119 1.68 -1.11 21.11
N SER A 120 1.67 -2.17 20.31
CA SER A 120 1.87 -3.55 20.77
C SER A 120 3.25 -3.79 21.40
N LEU A 121 4.28 -3.03 20.97
CA LEU A 121 5.63 -3.10 21.54
C LEU A 121 5.82 -2.29 22.84
N LEU A 122 4.94 -1.32 23.11
CA LEU A 122 5.01 -0.50 24.32
C LEU A 122 4.93 -1.28 25.65
N PRO A 123 3.96 -2.19 25.88
CA PRO A 123 3.86 -2.90 27.15
C PRO A 123 5.11 -3.74 27.44
N PHE A 124 5.71 -4.36 26.42
CA PHE A 124 6.96 -5.13 26.57
C PHE A 124 8.12 -4.23 26.99
N THR A 125 8.23 -3.05 26.39
CA THR A 125 9.28 -2.07 26.73
C THR A 125 9.11 -1.55 28.16
N ALA A 126 7.88 -1.28 28.59
CA ALA A 126 7.58 -0.83 29.95
C ALA A 126 7.97 -1.87 31.00
N ILE A 127 7.65 -3.15 30.77
CA ILE A 127 8.04 -4.25 31.66
C ILE A 127 9.57 -4.36 31.73
N GLY A 128 10.26 -4.28 30.58
CA GLY A 128 11.71 -4.26 30.52
C GLY A 128 12.33 -3.16 31.37
N PHE A 129 11.78 -1.94 31.29
CA PHE A 129 12.25 -0.81 32.09
C PHE A 129 12.06 -1.02 33.59
N ILE A 130 10.92 -1.58 34.01
CA ILE A 130 10.66 -1.88 35.43
C ILE A 130 11.67 -2.90 35.96
N VAL A 131 11.91 -3.99 35.21
CA VAL A 131 12.89 -5.02 35.60
C VAL A 131 14.31 -4.45 35.66
N MET A 132 14.70 -3.61 34.70
CA MET A 132 16.01 -2.93 34.71
C MET A 132 16.19 -2.03 35.95
N CYS A 133 15.17 -1.26 36.32
CA CYS A 133 15.19 -0.39 37.49
C CYS A 133 15.31 -1.17 38.80
N LEU A 134 14.52 -2.24 38.96
CA LEU A 134 14.57 -3.10 40.15
C LEU A 134 15.94 -3.76 40.29
N PHE A 135 16.46 -4.36 39.22
CA PHE A 135 17.77 -4.99 39.24
C PHE A 135 18.90 -4.00 39.55
N SER A 136 18.84 -2.80 38.97
CA SER A 136 19.81 -1.73 39.22
C SER A 136 19.74 -1.24 40.67
N ALA A 137 18.55 -1.08 41.24
CA ALA A 137 18.36 -0.65 42.63
C ALA A 137 18.89 -1.69 43.64
N ILE A 138 18.60 -2.98 43.41
CA ILE A 138 19.09 -4.08 44.25
C ILE A 138 20.61 -4.17 44.19
N THR A 139 21.17 -4.18 42.98
CA THR A 139 22.63 -4.27 42.77
C THR A 139 23.36 -3.10 43.40
N THR A 140 22.83 -1.89 43.25
CA THR A 140 23.40 -0.67 43.83
C THR A 140 23.31 -0.70 45.36
N SER A 141 22.20 -1.17 45.93
CA SER A 141 22.00 -1.26 47.38
C SER A 141 22.99 -2.23 48.02
N ILE A 142 23.18 -3.43 47.45
CA ILE A 142 24.16 -4.41 47.92
C ILE A 142 25.58 -3.83 47.83
N SER A 143 25.91 -3.23 46.69
CA SER A 143 27.23 -2.61 46.46
C SER A 143 27.52 -1.48 47.45
N SER A 144 26.49 -0.68 47.79
CA SER A 144 26.61 0.41 48.77
C SER A 144 26.84 -0.12 50.19
N ILE A 145 26.17 -1.20 50.60
CA ILE A 145 26.39 -1.80 51.93
C ILE A 145 27.81 -2.35 52.03
N LEU A 146 28.27 -3.06 50.99
CA LEU A 146 29.63 -3.59 50.93
C LEU A 146 30.68 -2.45 50.98
N ALA A 147 30.47 -1.36 50.24
CA ALA A 147 31.35 -0.19 50.31
C ALA A 147 31.35 0.48 51.70
N SER A 148 30.19 0.56 52.36
CA SER A 148 30.07 1.07 53.74
C SER A 148 30.86 0.20 54.74
N GLN A 149 30.85 -1.12 54.58
CA GLN A 149 31.63 -2.03 55.42
C GLN A 149 33.14 -1.83 55.31
N PHE A 150 33.65 -1.46 54.13
CA PHE A 150 35.07 -1.14 53.96
C PHE A 150 35.49 0.19 54.59
N HIS A 151 34.57 1.15 54.73
CA HIS A 151 34.88 2.46 55.32
C HIS A 151 34.92 2.42 56.85
N TYR A 152 34.13 1.54 57.49
CA TYR A 152 34.09 1.43 58.95
C TYR A 152 35.28 0.65 59.55
N ASN A 153 36.00 -0.12 58.74
CA ASN A 153 37.12 -0.96 59.19
C ASN A 153 38.47 -0.34 58.78
N LYS A 154 38.69 0.92 59.19
CA LYS A 154 39.95 1.65 59.02
C LYS A 154 40.23 2.55 60.22
#